data_AF-A0AAU8HRW0-F1
#
_entry.id   AF-A0AAU8HRW0-F1
#
_cell.length_a   1.000
_cell.length_b   1.000
_cell.length_c   1.000
_cell.angle_alpha   90.00
_cell.angle_beta   90.00
_cell.angle_gamma   90.00
#
_symmetry.space_group_name_H-M   'P 1'
#
loop_
_entity.id
_entity.type
_entity.pdbx_description
1 polymer ?
#
loop_
_entity_poly.entity_id
_entity_poly.type
_entity_poly.pdbx_seq_one_letter_code
_entity_poly.pdbx_strand_id
1 'polypeptide(L)'
;MRQKLLAIICVLLLTMGAIVGCSTEEKAISEYPTVEDVITILSSSQGKTEISVMELMELQETTEKIIRRDDDGEIEEEYTIKGALFEDVLKSIDQDIKSIETIRLTASDGYSLEVPNHILAKRDIILAYEIKGDPLHEESRPIRVFIPEEESMYWVSSLVEIKLENGEPTQEKNNELGKIKFFESVISEMEELPYDGSEDKKSVKGSKFLEKIDASGDVYMLATDGFDKNEEYETFKDAFIVTQGENTPAFRSPDLPRGMHVRDLVWLSVNNTGVFSVERGKEIFDEYEVGENNGINLQVLVEEYGLKKADKYLLEAADGFSAEVTYEDLASGIVYIRESKEVASEFDFLPRNTAVRDLLFIKPIN
;
A
#
# COMPACT_ATOMS: atom_id res chain seq x y z
N MET A 1 20.38 15.19 -86.89
CA MET A 1 19.07 14.56 -86.61
C MET A 1 19.12 13.63 -85.38
N ARG A 2 19.74 14.06 -84.26
CA ARG A 2 19.89 13.24 -83.02
C ARG A 2 19.84 14.05 -81.72
N GLN A 3 19.41 15.31 -81.76
CA GLN A 3 19.33 16.20 -80.59
C GLN A 3 17.91 16.72 -80.28
N LYS A 4 16.89 16.35 -81.08
CA LYS A 4 15.48 16.67 -80.81
C LYS A 4 14.64 15.49 -80.32
N LEU A 5 15.28 14.34 -80.05
CA LEU A 5 14.59 13.13 -79.56
C LEU A 5 14.76 12.91 -78.04
N LEU A 6 15.64 13.66 -77.36
CA LEU A 6 15.86 13.53 -75.91
C LEU A 6 14.92 14.41 -75.07
N ALA A 7 14.33 15.46 -75.66
CA ALA A 7 13.50 16.42 -74.93
C ALA A 7 12.03 15.97 -74.74
N ILE A 8 11.61 14.87 -75.39
CA ILE A 8 10.22 14.36 -75.31
C ILE A 8 10.09 13.23 -74.26
N ILE A 9 11.20 12.63 -73.79
CA ILE A 9 11.19 11.61 -72.74
C ILE A 9 11.21 12.22 -71.33
N CYS A 10 11.62 13.49 -71.17
CA CYS A 10 11.62 14.17 -69.86
C CYS A 10 10.27 14.81 -69.47
N VAL A 11 9.28 14.84 -70.36
CA VAL A 11 7.93 15.40 -70.06
C VAL A 11 6.88 14.30 -69.80
N LEU A 12 7.24 13.03 -70.01
CA LEU A 12 6.36 11.86 -69.80
C LEU A 12 6.74 11.00 -68.60
N LEU A 13 7.59 11.52 -67.71
CA LEU A 13 7.99 10.95 -66.42
C LEU A 13 7.66 11.91 -65.26
N LEU A 14 6.56 12.66 -65.40
CA LEU A 14 6.03 13.60 -64.39
C LEU A 14 4.57 13.29 -64.03
N THR A 15 4.08 12.09 -64.37
CA THR A 15 2.70 11.65 -64.11
C THR A 15 2.64 10.20 -63.66
N MET A 16 3.29 9.86 -62.54
CA MET A 16 2.92 8.68 -61.74
C MET A 16 3.61 8.75 -60.38
N GLY A 17 2.83 9.05 -59.35
CA GLY A 17 3.30 9.15 -57.97
C GLY A 17 2.29 9.79 -57.02
N ALA A 18 0.98 9.64 -57.27
CA ALA A 18 0.00 9.78 -56.21
C ALA A 18 0.10 8.52 -55.33
N ILE A 19 1.13 8.50 -54.48
CA ILE A 19 1.13 7.60 -53.33
C ILE A 19 0.06 8.17 -52.41
N VAL A 20 -1.04 7.42 -52.31
CA VAL A 20 -1.96 7.48 -51.17
C VAL A 20 -1.12 7.17 -49.94
N GLY A 21 -0.54 8.20 -49.35
CA GLY A 21 -0.05 8.16 -47.99
C GLY A 21 -1.28 8.11 -47.11
N CYS A 22 -1.65 6.92 -46.67
CA CYS A 22 -2.38 6.76 -45.43
C CYS A 22 -1.41 7.24 -44.35
N SER A 23 -1.39 8.55 -44.08
CA SER A 23 -0.78 9.08 -42.88
C SER A 23 -1.69 8.64 -41.74
N THR A 24 -1.35 7.52 -41.12
CA THR A 24 -1.64 7.34 -39.70
C THR A 24 -1.07 8.59 -39.04
N GLU A 25 -1.95 9.47 -38.54
CA GLU A 25 -1.53 10.57 -37.69
C GLU A 25 -0.85 9.94 -36.47
N GLU A 26 0.47 9.86 -36.49
CA GLU A 26 1.24 9.89 -35.25
C GLU A 26 0.90 11.23 -34.60
N LYS A 27 0.09 11.20 -33.54
CA LYS A 27 -0.12 12.37 -32.67
C LYS A 27 1.27 12.91 -32.35
N ALA A 28 1.58 14.11 -32.83
CA ALA A 28 2.78 14.82 -32.40
C ALA A 28 2.67 15.00 -30.88
N ILE A 29 3.52 14.29 -30.14
CA ILE A 29 3.57 14.36 -28.68
C ILE A 29 4.03 15.78 -28.33
N SER A 30 3.14 16.55 -27.71
CA SER A 30 3.48 17.88 -27.20
C SER A 30 4.49 17.74 -26.07
N GLU A 31 5.65 18.40 -26.17
CA GLU A 31 6.60 18.49 -25.03
C GLU A 31 6.01 19.26 -23.84
N TYR A 32 4.93 20.00 -24.03
CA TYR A 32 4.30 20.82 -22.98
C TYR A 32 2.96 20.23 -22.51
N PRO A 33 2.51 20.56 -21.29
CA PRO A 33 1.17 20.27 -20.84
C PRO A 33 0.13 20.78 -21.83
N THR A 34 -0.91 19.97 -22.03
CA THR A 34 -2.03 20.20 -22.92
C THR A 34 -3.32 20.28 -22.10
N VAL A 35 -4.40 20.70 -22.75
CA VAL A 35 -5.74 20.70 -22.14
C VAL A 35 -6.24 19.29 -21.79
N GLU A 36 -5.59 18.23 -22.29
CA GLU A 36 -5.89 16.84 -21.95
C GLU A 36 -5.16 16.38 -20.67
N ASP A 37 -4.15 17.12 -20.19
CA ASP A 37 -3.46 16.80 -18.95
C ASP A 37 -4.27 17.30 -17.76
N VAL A 38 -5.05 16.39 -17.18
CA VAL A 38 -6.00 16.67 -16.11
C VAL A 38 -5.84 15.65 -15.00
N ILE A 39 -5.89 16.11 -13.76
CA ILE A 39 -6.08 15.26 -12.59
C ILE A 39 -7.51 15.39 -12.07
N THR A 40 -8.02 14.31 -11.50
CA THR A 40 -9.31 14.28 -10.82
C THR A 40 -9.10 14.39 -9.31
N ILE A 41 -9.84 15.25 -8.64
CA ILE A 41 -9.96 15.28 -7.17
C ILE A 41 -11.36 14.79 -6.80
N LEU A 42 -11.43 13.72 -6.00
CA LEU A 42 -12.68 13.18 -5.47
C LEU A 42 -12.83 13.60 -4.00
N SER A 43 -13.86 14.38 -3.69
CA SER A 43 -14.22 14.76 -2.31
C SER A 43 -15.60 14.19 -1.97
N SER A 44 -15.77 13.61 -0.79
CA SER A 44 -17.10 13.16 -0.34
C SER A 44 -18.11 14.31 -0.24
N SER A 45 -17.64 15.54 -0.02
CA SER A 45 -18.50 16.72 0.16
C SER A 45 -18.87 17.42 -1.15
N GLN A 46 -17.97 17.44 -2.14
CA GLN A 46 -18.13 18.17 -3.40
C GLN A 46 -18.24 17.26 -4.63
N GLY A 47 -18.01 15.96 -4.48
CA GLY A 47 -17.99 15.01 -5.59
C GLY A 47 -16.68 15.09 -6.38
N LYS A 48 -16.79 14.99 -7.71
CA LYS A 48 -15.66 14.98 -8.64
C LYS A 48 -15.34 16.39 -9.12
N THR A 49 -14.08 16.79 -9.00
CA THR A 49 -13.52 18.01 -9.57
C THR A 49 -12.37 17.66 -10.49
N GLU A 50 -12.31 18.24 -11.69
CA GLU A 50 -11.19 18.07 -12.61
C GLU A 50 -10.34 19.34 -12.60
N ILE A 51 -9.02 19.19 -12.54
CA ILE A 51 -8.06 20.29 -12.58
C ILE A 51 -7.02 19.98 -13.65
N SER A 52 -6.89 20.88 -14.61
CA SER A 52 -5.88 20.79 -15.66
C SER A 52 -4.51 21.24 -15.15
N VAL A 53 -3.44 20.71 -15.75
CA VAL A 53 -2.07 21.17 -15.45
C VAL A 53 -1.91 22.66 -15.74
N MET A 54 -2.61 23.20 -16.75
CA MET A 54 -2.60 24.63 -17.04
C MET A 54 -3.16 25.46 -15.89
N GLU A 55 -4.26 25.03 -15.27
CA GLU A 55 -4.82 25.69 -14.07
C GLU A 55 -3.86 25.58 -12.88
N LEU A 56 -3.16 24.45 -12.71
CA LEU A 56 -2.13 24.30 -11.69
C LEU A 56 -0.98 25.30 -11.87
N MET A 57 -0.58 25.57 -13.12
CA MET A 57 0.48 26.53 -13.46
C MET A 57 0.07 28.00 -13.22
N GLU A 58 -1.22 28.29 -13.05
CA GLU A 58 -1.72 29.62 -12.69
C GLU A 58 -1.66 29.88 -11.17
N LEU A 59 -1.50 28.83 -10.35
CA LEU A 59 -1.31 28.93 -8.91
C LEU A 59 0.11 29.41 -8.57
N GLN A 60 0.35 29.69 -7.28
CA GLN A 60 1.69 30.07 -6.81
C GLN A 60 2.67 28.92 -7.05
N GLU A 61 3.68 29.16 -7.89
CA GLU A 61 4.72 28.18 -8.16
C GLU A 61 5.60 27.92 -6.92
N THR A 62 5.99 26.66 -6.75
CA THR A 62 6.96 26.20 -5.75
C THR A 62 8.06 25.44 -6.47
N THR A 63 9.30 25.79 -6.16
CA THR A 63 10.50 25.12 -6.67
C THR A 63 11.24 24.50 -5.51
N GLU A 64 11.44 23.19 -5.55
CA GLU A 64 12.09 22.46 -4.47
C GLU A 64 13.20 21.55 -4.96
N LYS A 65 14.17 21.32 -4.08
CA LYS A 65 15.28 20.39 -4.33
C LYS A 65 14.94 19.03 -3.73
N ILE A 66 14.79 18.03 -4.57
CA ILE A 66 14.50 16.64 -4.18
C ILE A 66 15.80 15.85 -4.10
N ILE A 67 15.91 15.06 -3.04
CA ILE A 67 17.01 14.13 -2.80
C ILE A 67 16.40 12.74 -2.63
N ARG A 68 16.62 11.86 -3.61
CA ARG A 68 16.27 10.45 -3.53
C ARG A 68 17.42 9.70 -2.88
N ARG A 69 17.09 8.87 -1.89
CA ARG A 69 18.04 8.01 -1.20
C ARG A 69 17.77 6.56 -1.53
N ASP A 70 18.81 5.74 -1.51
CA ASP A 70 18.67 4.29 -1.52
C ASP A 70 18.34 3.76 -0.11
N ASP A 71 18.14 2.45 -0.01
CA ASP A 71 17.79 1.75 1.24
C ASP A 71 18.88 1.92 2.34
N ASP A 72 20.12 2.26 1.97
CA ASP A 72 21.23 2.52 2.88
C ASP A 72 21.33 4.01 3.30
N GLY A 73 20.45 4.87 2.78
CA GLY A 73 20.41 6.31 3.04
C GLY A 73 21.40 7.13 2.21
N GLU A 74 22.14 6.49 1.30
CA GLU A 74 23.07 7.16 0.40
C GLU A 74 22.30 7.94 -0.68
N ILE A 75 22.91 9.00 -1.20
CA ILE A 75 22.26 9.83 -2.22
C ILE A 75 22.26 9.06 -3.54
N GLU A 76 21.08 8.64 -4.01
CA GLU A 76 20.92 8.00 -5.31
C GLU A 76 20.77 9.07 -6.40
N GLU A 77 19.86 10.03 -6.19
CA GLU A 77 19.59 11.11 -7.14
C GLU A 77 19.33 12.44 -6.43
N GLU A 78 19.71 13.52 -7.11
CA GLU A 78 19.46 14.89 -6.67
C GLU A 78 19.01 15.74 -7.86
N TYR A 79 17.88 16.43 -7.72
CA TYR A 79 17.34 17.28 -8.77
C TYR A 79 16.33 18.30 -8.27
N THR A 80 16.06 19.31 -9.09
CA THR A 80 15.04 20.33 -8.81
C THR A 80 13.72 19.94 -9.44
N ILE A 81 12.62 20.20 -8.75
CA ILE A 81 11.25 20.10 -9.26
C ILE A 81 10.58 21.47 -9.24
N LYS A 82 9.56 21.66 -10.08
CA LYS A 82 8.67 22.81 -10.01
C LYS A 82 7.21 22.35 -10.16
N GLY A 83 6.35 22.90 -9.32
CA GLY A 83 4.96 22.52 -9.20
C GLY A 83 4.11 23.51 -8.40
N ALA A 84 2.88 23.11 -8.11
CA ALA A 84 2.00 23.80 -7.16
C ALA A 84 1.91 23.03 -5.84
N LEU A 85 1.75 23.74 -4.72
CA LEU A 85 1.44 23.11 -3.43
C LEU A 85 0.01 22.56 -3.46
N PHE A 86 -0.16 21.31 -3.04
CA PHE A 86 -1.47 20.68 -2.99
C PHE A 86 -2.45 21.43 -2.07
N GLU A 87 -1.96 22.06 -1.00
CA GLU A 87 -2.78 22.93 -0.15
C GLU A 87 -3.40 24.10 -0.94
N ASP A 88 -2.65 24.71 -1.86
CA ASP A 88 -3.15 25.82 -2.67
C ASP A 88 -4.11 25.35 -3.78
N VAL A 89 -3.92 24.12 -4.27
CA VAL A 89 -4.88 23.44 -5.15
C VAL A 89 -6.20 23.19 -4.41
N LEU A 90 -6.16 22.72 -3.17
CA LEU A 90 -7.37 22.52 -2.37
C LEU A 90 -8.09 23.84 -2.08
N LYS A 91 -7.35 24.91 -1.76
CA LYS A 91 -7.92 26.24 -1.55
C LYS A 91 -8.63 26.77 -2.80
N SER A 92 -8.12 26.47 -4.00
CA SER A 92 -8.75 26.93 -5.26
C SER A 92 -10.12 26.27 -5.52
N ILE A 93 -10.40 25.15 -4.86
CA ILE A 93 -11.67 24.41 -4.92
C ILE A 93 -12.47 24.48 -3.61
N ASP A 94 -12.20 25.48 -2.76
CA ASP A 94 -12.86 25.69 -1.47
C ASP A 94 -12.77 24.48 -0.51
N GLN A 95 -11.63 23.76 -0.51
CA GLN A 95 -11.29 22.71 0.46
C GLN A 95 -10.11 23.17 1.34
N ASP A 96 -10.06 22.67 2.58
CA ASP A 96 -8.97 22.93 3.52
C ASP A 96 -8.26 21.60 3.84
N ILE A 97 -6.95 21.55 3.63
CA ILE A 97 -6.13 20.36 3.92
C ILE A 97 -6.26 19.90 5.37
N LYS A 98 -6.56 20.81 6.31
CA LYS A 98 -6.76 20.49 7.73
C LYS A 98 -8.05 19.73 8.01
N SER A 99 -8.99 19.75 7.08
CA SER A 99 -10.24 18.98 7.16
C SER A 99 -10.13 17.59 6.53
N ILE A 100 -8.97 17.29 5.95
CA ILE A 100 -8.67 16.03 5.27
C ILE A 100 -7.84 15.18 6.21
N GLU A 101 -8.27 13.95 6.38
CA GLU A 101 -7.61 13.02 7.26
C GLU A 101 -6.50 12.27 6.52
N THR A 102 -6.87 11.65 5.40
CA THR A 102 -5.97 10.94 4.50
C THR A 102 -6.28 11.34 3.05
N ILE A 103 -5.31 11.13 2.17
CA ILE A 103 -5.55 11.18 0.72
C ILE A 103 -5.10 9.89 0.09
N ARG A 104 -5.80 9.43 -0.94
CA ARG A 104 -5.36 8.33 -1.79
C ARG A 104 -4.95 8.87 -3.15
N LEU A 105 -3.71 8.59 -3.51
CA LEU A 105 -3.10 8.96 -4.78
C LEU A 105 -3.17 7.76 -5.73
N THR A 106 -3.72 7.96 -6.93
CA THR A 106 -3.84 6.91 -7.94
C THR A 106 -3.22 7.37 -9.25
N ALA A 107 -2.28 6.57 -9.75
CA ALA A 107 -1.60 6.75 -11.02
C ALA A 107 -2.37 6.09 -12.18
N SER A 108 -2.05 6.50 -13.41
CA SER A 108 -2.65 5.97 -14.63
C SER A 108 -2.36 4.49 -14.89
N ASP A 109 -1.29 3.95 -14.32
CA ASP A 109 -0.92 2.53 -14.39
C ASP A 109 -1.61 1.67 -13.32
N GLY A 110 -2.47 2.28 -12.50
CA GLY A 110 -3.18 1.63 -11.40
C GLY A 110 -2.42 1.62 -10.07
N TYR A 111 -1.20 2.18 -10.00
CA TYR A 111 -0.50 2.31 -8.72
C TYR A 111 -1.32 3.20 -7.78
N SER A 112 -1.63 2.69 -6.59
CA SER A 112 -2.39 3.41 -5.59
C SER A 112 -1.79 3.28 -4.20
N LEU A 113 -1.80 4.40 -3.48
CA LEU A 113 -1.19 4.59 -2.18
C LEU A 113 -2.00 5.59 -1.37
N GLU A 114 -2.15 5.32 -0.08
CA GLU A 114 -2.70 6.27 0.88
C GLU A 114 -1.57 7.07 1.53
N VAL A 115 -1.76 8.38 1.64
CA VAL A 115 -0.90 9.28 2.42
C VAL A 115 -1.59 9.55 3.76
N PRO A 116 -1.00 9.08 4.88
CA PRO A 116 -1.61 9.20 6.20
C PRO A 116 -1.57 10.64 6.75
N ASN A 117 -2.40 10.89 7.77
CA ASN A 117 -2.56 12.23 8.36
C ASN A 117 -1.25 12.79 8.91
N HIS A 118 -0.42 11.97 9.58
CA HIS A 118 0.84 12.45 10.14
C HIS A 118 1.82 12.99 9.09
N ILE A 119 1.73 12.52 7.83
CA ILE A 119 2.47 13.06 6.70
C ILE A 119 1.79 14.35 6.23
N LEU A 120 0.48 14.30 5.93
CA LEU A 120 -0.30 15.46 5.46
C LEU A 120 -0.19 16.69 6.38
N ALA A 121 -0.13 16.46 7.69
CA ALA A 121 -0.07 17.53 8.69
C ALA A 121 1.32 18.16 8.86
N LYS A 122 2.38 17.52 8.35
CA LYS A 122 3.79 17.92 8.58
C LYS A 122 4.58 18.21 7.32
N ARG A 123 4.13 17.70 6.17
CA ARG A 123 4.89 17.73 4.91
C ARG A 123 4.16 18.52 3.86
N ASP A 124 4.93 19.25 3.08
CA ASP A 124 4.43 19.84 1.85
C ASP A 124 4.24 18.75 0.79
N ILE A 125 3.10 18.78 0.11
CA ILE A 125 2.82 17.92 -1.04
C ILE A 125 2.85 18.78 -2.28
N ILE A 126 3.74 18.44 -3.22
CA ILE A 126 3.99 19.21 -4.42
C ILE A 126 3.48 18.42 -5.63
N LEU A 127 2.55 19.02 -6.37
CA LEU A 127 2.08 18.53 -7.66
C LEU A 127 3.02 19.09 -8.74
N ALA A 128 4.08 18.36 -9.04
CA ALA A 128 5.11 18.80 -9.98
C ALA A 128 4.67 18.58 -11.43
N TYR A 129 4.96 19.57 -12.28
CA TYR A 129 4.78 19.55 -13.73
C TYR A 129 6.09 19.79 -14.49
N GLU A 130 7.20 20.02 -13.79
CA GLU A 130 8.54 20.20 -14.35
C GLU A 130 9.60 19.56 -13.43
N ILE A 131 10.58 18.89 -14.03
CA ILE A 131 11.71 18.23 -13.35
C ILE A 131 12.99 18.63 -14.07
N LYS A 132 14.02 19.06 -13.33
CA LYS A 132 15.32 19.53 -13.87
C LYS A 132 15.22 20.69 -14.87
N GLY A 133 14.14 21.48 -14.82
CA GLY A 133 13.92 22.58 -15.76
C GLY A 133 13.10 22.19 -17.00
N ASP A 134 12.83 20.90 -17.17
CA ASP A 134 12.12 20.36 -18.34
C ASP A 134 10.70 19.92 -17.95
N PRO A 135 9.70 20.09 -18.84
CA PRO A 135 8.36 19.53 -18.64
C PRO A 135 8.40 18.00 -18.43
N LEU A 136 7.36 17.46 -17.79
CA LEU A 136 7.26 16.01 -17.60
C LEU A 136 7.20 15.26 -18.94
N HIS A 137 7.97 14.18 -19.04
CA HIS A 137 7.85 13.21 -20.12
C HIS A 137 6.52 12.45 -20.06
N GLU A 138 6.12 11.84 -21.18
CA GLU A 138 4.84 11.12 -21.32
C GLU A 138 4.58 10.11 -20.21
N GLU A 139 5.62 9.37 -19.80
CA GLU A 139 5.56 8.34 -18.74
C GLU A 139 5.35 8.90 -17.33
N SER A 140 5.41 10.22 -17.14
CA SER A 140 5.17 10.88 -15.85
C SER A 140 3.99 11.86 -15.86
N ARG A 141 3.33 12.03 -17.01
CA ARG A 141 2.20 12.94 -17.16
C ARG A 141 0.91 12.33 -16.61
N PRO A 142 -0.05 13.16 -16.16
CA PRO A 142 -0.05 14.64 -16.23
C PRO A 142 0.76 15.33 -15.12
N ILE A 143 0.86 14.70 -13.95
CA ILE A 143 1.54 15.25 -12.76
C ILE A 143 2.36 14.15 -12.09
N ARG A 144 3.50 14.54 -11.49
CA ARG A 144 4.22 13.72 -10.53
C ARG A 144 4.15 14.36 -9.15
N VAL A 145 3.72 13.58 -8.16
CA VAL A 145 3.68 13.99 -6.77
C VAL A 145 5.06 13.88 -6.15
N PHE A 146 5.42 14.84 -5.31
CA PHE A 146 6.57 14.77 -4.42
C PHE A 146 6.15 15.16 -3.01
N ILE A 147 6.62 14.39 -2.03
CA ILE A 147 6.50 14.70 -0.60
C ILE A 147 7.94 14.71 -0.05
N PRO A 148 8.60 15.88 0.03
CA PRO A 148 9.98 15.96 0.48
C PRO A 148 10.16 15.34 1.87
N GLU A 149 11.33 14.74 2.08
CA GLU A 149 11.71 14.06 3.32
C GLU A 149 10.90 12.79 3.68
N GLU A 150 10.03 12.34 2.77
CA GLU A 150 9.34 11.05 2.85
C GLU A 150 9.87 10.06 1.82
N GLU A 151 9.58 8.79 2.04
CA GLU A 151 10.01 7.70 1.17
C GLU A 151 9.50 7.84 -0.27
N SER A 152 10.31 7.40 -1.24
CA SER A 152 10.02 7.61 -2.66
C SER A 152 8.75 6.90 -3.16
N MET A 153 8.22 5.95 -2.39
CA MET A 153 6.90 5.35 -2.61
C MET A 153 5.78 6.41 -2.65
N TYR A 154 5.89 7.47 -1.85
CA TYR A 154 4.92 8.57 -1.82
C TYR A 154 5.00 9.50 -3.04
N TRP A 155 6.01 9.33 -3.88
CA TRP A 155 6.26 10.21 -5.03
C TRP A 155 5.63 9.66 -6.31
N VAL A 156 4.29 9.63 -6.30
CA VAL A 156 3.46 9.00 -7.34
C VAL A 156 3.67 9.68 -8.70
N SER A 157 4.13 8.92 -9.68
CA SER A 157 4.25 9.36 -11.08
C SER A 157 2.93 9.15 -11.82
N SER A 158 2.67 9.98 -12.83
CA SER A 158 1.48 9.86 -13.69
C SER A 158 0.17 9.87 -12.91
N LEU A 159 0.11 10.74 -11.91
CA LEU A 159 -1.06 10.90 -11.05
C LEU A 159 -2.26 11.32 -11.88
N VAL A 160 -3.36 10.61 -11.77
CA VAL A 160 -4.62 10.93 -12.46
C VAL A 160 -5.77 11.18 -11.49
N GLU A 161 -5.67 10.70 -10.26
CA GLU A 161 -6.71 10.87 -9.25
C GLU A 161 -6.14 11.08 -7.84
N ILE A 162 -6.76 12.01 -7.11
CA ILE A 162 -6.57 12.23 -5.67
C ILE A 162 -7.93 12.11 -5.00
N LYS A 163 -8.12 11.08 -4.18
CA LYS A 163 -9.33 10.90 -3.37
C LYS A 163 -9.08 11.48 -1.98
N LEU A 164 -9.93 12.41 -1.56
CA LEU A 164 -9.90 13.04 -0.25
C LEU A 164 -10.83 12.26 0.68
N GLU A 165 -10.28 11.80 1.79
CA GLU A 165 -11.06 11.14 2.82
C GLU A 165 -11.16 12.06 4.03
N ASN A 166 -12.39 12.53 4.26
CA ASN A 166 -12.70 13.48 5.32
C ASN A 166 -13.20 12.70 6.53
N GLY A 167 -12.57 12.90 7.68
CA GLY A 167 -12.98 12.39 8.98
C GLY A 167 -12.60 13.36 10.10
N GLU A 168 -13.15 13.19 11.30
CA GLU A 168 -12.43 13.68 12.47
C GLU A 168 -11.09 12.94 12.48
N PRO A 169 -9.95 13.59 12.76
CA PRO A 169 -8.65 12.92 12.74
C PRO A 169 -8.74 11.65 13.58
N THR A 170 -8.89 10.49 12.93
CA THR A 170 -8.82 9.24 13.65
C THR A 170 -7.39 9.23 14.10
N GLN A 171 -7.23 9.25 15.41
CA GLN A 171 -5.93 8.98 15.97
C GLN A 171 -5.54 7.62 15.41
N GLU A 172 -4.52 7.65 14.56
CA GLU A 172 -3.73 6.51 14.17
C GLU A 172 -3.71 5.53 15.35
N LYS A 173 -4.23 4.31 15.12
CA LYS A 173 -4.24 3.19 16.08
C LYS A 173 -5.34 3.13 17.18
N ASN A 174 -6.43 3.90 17.17
CA ASN A 174 -7.41 3.89 18.29
C ASN A 174 -8.80 3.26 18.02
N ASN A 175 -8.94 2.32 17.08
CA ASN A 175 -10.02 1.34 17.20
C ASN A 175 -9.50 0.20 18.08
N GLU A 176 -9.88 0.20 19.36
CA GLU A 176 -9.49 -0.86 20.31
C GLU A 176 -9.84 -2.23 19.73
N LEU A 177 -8.84 -3.04 19.36
CA LEU A 177 -9.10 -4.31 18.69
C LEU A 177 -9.91 -5.24 19.61
N GLY A 178 -10.89 -5.90 19.03
CA GLY A 178 -11.73 -6.88 19.71
C GLY A 178 -11.12 -8.27 19.68
N LYS A 179 -10.12 -8.53 18.83
CA LYS A 179 -9.48 -9.83 18.67
C LYS A 179 -8.15 -9.73 17.93
N ILE A 180 -7.18 -10.56 18.32
CA ILE A 180 -5.99 -10.88 17.52
C ILE A 180 -6.05 -12.35 17.16
N LYS A 181 -6.02 -12.67 15.86
CA LYS A 181 -5.86 -14.02 15.31
C LYS A 181 -4.39 -14.27 14.96
N PHE A 182 -3.98 -15.52 14.93
CA PHE A 182 -2.61 -15.90 14.54
C PHE A 182 -2.59 -16.40 13.09
N PHE A 183 -1.73 -15.81 12.26
CA PHE A 183 -1.68 -16.02 10.82
C PHE A 183 -1.47 -17.50 10.49
N GLU A 184 -0.51 -18.14 11.14
CA GLU A 184 -0.15 -19.53 10.88
C GLU A 184 -1.32 -20.49 11.17
N SER A 185 -2.09 -20.23 12.23
CA SER A 185 -3.32 -20.98 12.53
C SER A 185 -4.49 -20.62 11.61
N VAL A 186 -4.60 -19.37 11.14
CA VAL A 186 -5.62 -18.99 10.15
C VAL A 186 -5.39 -19.72 8.83
N ILE A 187 -4.14 -19.75 8.34
CA ILE A 187 -3.78 -20.36 7.06
C ILE A 187 -3.81 -21.89 7.11
N SER A 188 -3.47 -22.52 8.25
CA SER A 188 -3.48 -23.99 8.37
C SER A 188 -4.87 -24.60 8.13
N GLU A 189 -5.92 -23.83 8.37
CA GLU A 189 -7.32 -24.21 8.14
C GLU A 189 -7.86 -23.78 6.77
N MET A 190 -7.01 -23.25 5.89
CA MET A 190 -7.37 -22.77 4.56
C MET A 190 -6.83 -23.68 3.46
N GLU A 191 -7.56 -23.74 2.35
CA GLU A 191 -7.06 -24.36 1.12
C GLU A 191 -6.12 -23.38 0.42
N GLU A 192 -4.85 -23.77 0.30
CA GLU A 192 -3.85 -23.02 -0.46
C GLU A 192 -3.89 -23.38 -1.95
N LEU A 193 -3.75 -22.37 -2.79
CA LEU A 193 -3.70 -22.48 -4.26
C LEU A 193 -2.29 -22.14 -4.77
N PRO A 194 -1.85 -22.69 -5.92
CA PRO A 194 -0.67 -22.18 -6.62
C PRO A 194 -0.81 -20.69 -6.90
N TYR A 195 0.24 -19.91 -6.68
CA TYR A 195 0.24 -18.49 -6.98
C TYR A 195 0.56 -18.25 -8.46
N ASP A 196 -0.38 -17.65 -9.19
CA ASP A 196 -0.16 -17.27 -10.58
C ASP A 196 0.90 -16.14 -10.62
N GLY A 197 2.11 -16.47 -11.08
CA GLY A 197 3.29 -15.60 -10.96
C GLY A 197 4.51 -16.31 -10.36
N SER A 198 4.35 -17.50 -9.76
CA SER A 198 5.46 -18.41 -9.44
C SER A 198 4.96 -19.84 -9.20
N GLU A 199 5.45 -20.80 -9.97
CA GLU A 199 5.04 -22.21 -9.89
C GLU A 199 5.31 -22.87 -8.53
N ASP A 200 6.28 -22.35 -7.77
CA ASP A 200 6.72 -22.90 -6.48
C ASP A 200 6.06 -22.22 -5.26
N LYS A 201 5.24 -21.18 -5.49
CA LYS A 201 4.61 -20.43 -4.39
C LYS A 201 3.16 -20.83 -4.22
N LYS A 202 2.75 -20.84 -2.96
CA LYS A 202 1.35 -21.02 -2.56
C LYS A 202 0.76 -19.73 -2.04
N SER A 203 -0.56 -19.64 -2.13
CA SER A 203 -1.31 -18.47 -1.72
C SER A 203 -2.74 -18.80 -1.31
N VAL A 204 -3.36 -17.86 -0.61
CA VAL A 204 -4.81 -17.82 -0.39
C VAL A 204 -5.39 -16.58 -1.04
N LYS A 205 -6.61 -16.68 -1.58
CA LYS A 205 -7.31 -15.52 -2.15
C LYS A 205 -7.70 -14.55 -1.04
N GLY A 206 -7.51 -13.24 -1.24
CA GLY A 206 -7.83 -12.22 -0.24
C GLY A 206 -9.29 -12.27 0.22
N SER A 207 -10.24 -12.48 -0.69
CA SER A 207 -11.66 -12.67 -0.34
C SER A 207 -11.91 -13.85 0.60
N LYS A 208 -11.18 -14.97 0.41
CA LYS A 208 -11.28 -16.15 1.27
C LYS A 208 -10.59 -15.96 2.62
N PHE A 209 -9.50 -15.20 2.64
CA PHE A 209 -8.87 -14.80 3.89
C PHE A 209 -9.80 -13.92 4.72
N LEU A 210 -10.41 -12.90 4.13
CA LEU A 210 -11.38 -12.01 4.78
C LEU A 210 -12.60 -12.78 5.32
N GLU A 211 -13.14 -13.74 4.54
CA GLU A 211 -14.19 -14.66 4.99
C GLU A 211 -13.73 -15.49 6.20
N LYS A 212 -12.51 -16.04 6.16
CA LYS A 212 -11.94 -16.85 7.24
C LYS A 212 -11.73 -16.05 8.53
N ILE A 213 -11.37 -14.78 8.42
CA ILE A 213 -11.18 -13.93 9.59
C ILE A 213 -12.47 -13.28 10.10
N ASP A 214 -13.58 -13.42 9.35
CA ASP A 214 -14.89 -12.79 9.60
C ASP A 214 -14.78 -11.26 9.66
N ALA A 215 -14.17 -10.68 8.61
CA ALA A 215 -13.97 -9.24 8.50
C ALA A 215 -14.26 -8.72 7.08
N SER A 216 -14.71 -7.47 7.00
CA SER A 216 -14.97 -6.77 5.74
C SER A 216 -14.68 -5.28 5.90
N GLY A 217 -13.80 -4.75 5.06
CA GLY A 217 -13.37 -3.36 5.14
C GLY A 217 -11.97 -3.22 4.56
N ASP A 218 -11.47 -2.01 4.56
CA ASP A 218 -10.11 -1.72 4.12
C ASP A 218 -9.10 -2.41 5.05
N VAL A 219 -7.97 -2.78 4.47
CA VAL A 219 -6.98 -3.64 5.12
C VAL A 219 -5.72 -2.83 5.37
N TYR A 220 -5.42 -2.63 6.65
CA TYR A 220 -4.11 -2.15 7.08
C TYR A 220 -3.13 -3.33 7.10
N MET A 221 -1.93 -3.09 6.59
CA MET A 221 -0.83 -4.05 6.53
C MET A 221 0.44 -3.41 7.08
N LEU A 222 1.25 -4.20 7.76
CA LEU A 222 2.58 -3.82 8.25
C LEU A 222 3.56 -4.97 7.98
N ALA A 223 4.71 -4.61 7.42
CA ALA A 223 5.84 -5.50 7.14
C ALA A 223 6.91 -5.42 8.23
N THR A 224 7.84 -6.38 8.26
CA THR A 224 8.94 -6.41 9.25
C THR A 224 9.95 -5.28 9.10
N ASP A 225 10.08 -4.69 7.91
CA ASP A 225 10.91 -3.50 7.66
C ASP A 225 10.27 -2.18 8.11
N GLY A 226 9.07 -2.25 8.70
CA GLY A 226 8.32 -1.08 9.16
C GLY A 226 7.46 -0.43 8.08
N PHE A 227 7.49 -0.93 6.84
CA PHE A 227 6.59 -0.47 5.80
C PHE A 227 5.14 -0.80 6.15
N ASP A 228 4.29 0.23 6.20
CA ASP A 228 2.85 0.08 6.39
C ASP A 228 2.06 0.56 5.16
N LYS A 229 0.85 0.02 5.02
CA LYS A 229 -0.05 0.38 3.91
C LYS A 229 -1.50 0.06 4.24
N ASN A 230 -2.40 0.97 3.86
CA ASN A 230 -3.83 0.71 3.76
C ASN A 230 -4.24 0.36 2.31
N GLU A 231 -4.93 -0.75 2.14
CA GLU A 231 -5.46 -1.20 0.85
C GLU A 231 -6.99 -1.27 0.88
N GLU A 232 -7.62 -0.83 -0.21
CA GLU A 232 -9.08 -0.82 -0.31
C GLU A 232 -9.65 -2.24 -0.32
N TYR A 233 -10.80 -2.43 0.32
CA TYR A 233 -11.48 -3.73 0.44
C TYR A 233 -11.60 -4.48 -0.89
N GLU A 234 -12.03 -3.79 -1.95
CA GLU A 234 -12.22 -4.41 -3.27
C GLU A 234 -10.89 -4.86 -3.90
N THR A 235 -9.85 -4.03 -3.81
CA THR A 235 -8.50 -4.38 -4.26
C THR A 235 -7.95 -5.58 -3.49
N PHE A 236 -8.11 -5.59 -2.17
CA PHE A 236 -7.60 -6.68 -1.34
C PHE A 236 -8.28 -8.02 -1.64
N LYS A 237 -9.60 -8.03 -1.84
CA LYS A 237 -10.37 -9.26 -2.15
C LYS A 237 -9.87 -9.97 -3.40
N ASP A 238 -9.49 -9.17 -4.40
CA ASP A 238 -9.05 -9.64 -5.70
C ASP A 238 -7.55 -9.94 -5.75
N ALA A 239 -6.80 -9.55 -4.72
CA ALA A 239 -5.41 -9.95 -4.54
C ALA A 239 -5.27 -11.30 -3.81
N PHE A 240 -4.04 -11.65 -3.49
CA PHE A 240 -3.65 -12.88 -2.83
C PHE A 240 -2.72 -12.60 -1.65
N ILE A 241 -2.81 -13.45 -0.63
CA ILE A 241 -1.77 -13.56 0.37
C ILE A 241 -0.92 -14.77 0.00
N VAL A 242 0.32 -14.53 -0.41
CA VAL A 242 1.31 -15.56 -0.68
C VAL A 242 1.87 -16.05 0.65
N THR A 243 1.75 -17.35 0.90
CA THR A 243 1.99 -17.99 2.19
C THR A 243 3.28 -18.79 2.24
N GLN A 244 3.90 -19.05 1.09
CA GLN A 244 5.12 -19.85 0.99
C GLN A 244 6.17 -19.25 0.05
N GLY A 245 7.43 -19.44 0.42
CA GLY A 245 8.61 -19.01 -0.33
C GLY A 245 9.31 -17.82 0.33
N GLU A 246 10.27 -17.24 -0.37
CA GLU A 246 10.96 -16.05 0.16
C GLU A 246 10.00 -14.86 0.28
N ASN A 247 10.23 -14.10 1.35
CA ASN A 247 9.56 -12.85 1.69
C ASN A 247 8.05 -12.98 1.97
N THR A 248 7.63 -14.12 2.55
CA THR A 248 6.22 -14.41 2.90
C THR A 248 5.95 -14.40 4.41
N PRO A 249 4.77 -13.98 4.90
CA PRO A 249 3.56 -13.75 4.12
C PRO A 249 3.64 -12.47 3.28
N ALA A 250 3.02 -12.46 2.11
CA ALA A 250 3.06 -11.29 1.22
C ALA A 250 1.72 -11.01 0.56
N PHE A 251 1.32 -9.75 0.54
CA PHE A 251 0.19 -9.27 -0.24
C PHE A 251 0.64 -9.02 -1.68
N ARG A 252 0.07 -9.76 -2.65
CA ARG A 252 0.44 -9.65 -4.06
C ARG A 252 -0.73 -9.90 -4.99
N SER A 253 -0.63 -9.34 -6.19
CA SER A 253 -1.49 -9.71 -7.32
C SER A 253 -0.72 -9.54 -8.63
N PRO A 254 -0.90 -10.43 -9.62
CA PRO A 254 -0.39 -10.22 -10.98
C PRO A 254 -0.90 -8.94 -11.63
N ASP A 255 -2.11 -8.53 -11.27
CA ASP A 255 -2.79 -7.36 -11.82
C ASP A 255 -2.44 -6.06 -11.08
N LEU A 256 -1.67 -6.15 -9.97
CA LEU A 256 -1.22 -4.98 -9.22
C LEU A 256 0.21 -4.60 -9.59
N PRO A 257 0.49 -3.29 -9.77
CA PRO A 257 1.85 -2.79 -9.91
C PRO A 257 2.76 -3.28 -8.78
N ARG A 258 4.04 -3.51 -9.10
CA ARG A 258 5.02 -4.05 -8.14
C ARG A 258 5.12 -3.25 -6.85
N GLY A 259 5.00 -1.92 -6.93
CA GLY A 259 5.05 -1.05 -5.76
C GLY A 259 3.83 -1.15 -4.83
N MET A 260 2.75 -1.81 -5.25
CA MET A 260 1.59 -2.07 -4.39
C MET A 260 1.69 -3.38 -3.60
N HIS A 261 2.70 -4.20 -3.88
CA HIS A 261 2.89 -5.47 -3.18
C HIS A 261 3.53 -5.20 -1.81
N VAL A 262 3.11 -5.95 -0.81
CA VAL A 262 3.69 -5.90 0.54
C VAL A 262 4.31 -7.26 0.83
N ARG A 263 5.55 -7.27 1.30
CA ARG A 263 6.30 -8.49 1.64
C ARG A 263 6.50 -8.59 3.14
N ASP A 264 6.90 -9.77 3.62
CA ASP A 264 7.29 -9.97 5.02
C ASP A 264 6.25 -9.44 6.02
N LEU A 265 4.97 -9.69 5.73
CA LEU A 265 3.85 -9.21 6.53
C LEU A 265 3.93 -9.78 7.95
N VAL A 266 4.06 -8.87 8.91
CA VAL A 266 3.99 -9.20 10.34
C VAL A 266 2.58 -9.00 10.90
N TRP A 267 1.83 -8.06 10.33
CA TRP A 267 0.52 -7.70 10.83
C TRP A 267 -0.44 -7.29 9.72
N LEU A 268 -1.69 -7.74 9.84
CA LEU A 268 -2.84 -7.23 9.11
C LEU A 268 -3.94 -6.84 10.09
N SER A 269 -4.70 -5.78 9.81
CA SER A 269 -5.92 -5.48 10.55
C SER A 269 -7.04 -4.98 9.66
N VAL A 270 -8.25 -5.45 9.97
CA VAL A 270 -9.50 -5.07 9.31
C VAL A 270 -10.55 -4.80 10.38
N ASN A 271 -11.05 -3.57 10.44
CA ASN A 271 -11.95 -3.07 11.48
C ASN A 271 -11.43 -3.36 12.90
N ASN A 272 -11.97 -4.42 13.53
CA ASN A 272 -11.76 -4.77 14.92
C ASN A 272 -11.02 -6.10 15.12
N THR A 273 -10.48 -6.66 14.03
CA THR A 273 -9.75 -7.92 14.02
C THR A 273 -8.35 -7.69 13.49
N GLY A 274 -7.36 -8.01 14.31
CA GLY A 274 -5.97 -8.13 13.90
C GLY A 274 -5.59 -9.56 13.54
N VAL A 275 -4.61 -9.72 12.65
CA VAL A 275 -3.98 -11.00 12.30
C VAL A 275 -2.47 -10.83 12.37
N PHE A 276 -1.83 -11.60 13.24
CA PHE A 276 -0.41 -11.49 13.53
C PHE A 276 0.35 -12.73 13.06
N SER A 277 1.46 -12.56 12.33
CA SER A 277 2.37 -13.65 12.04
C SER A 277 3.36 -13.83 13.18
N VAL A 278 3.28 -14.99 13.85
CA VAL A 278 4.20 -15.33 14.92
C VAL A 278 5.61 -15.55 14.38
N GLU A 279 5.73 -16.10 13.16
CA GLU A 279 7.02 -16.30 12.52
C GLU A 279 7.73 -14.96 12.26
N ARG A 280 7.04 -14.01 11.63
CA ARG A 280 7.59 -12.68 11.33
C ARG A 280 7.73 -11.79 12.55
N GLY A 281 6.86 -11.96 13.54
CA GLY A 281 6.95 -11.26 14.80
C GLY A 281 8.29 -11.45 15.52
N LYS A 282 8.91 -12.63 15.40
CA LYS A 282 10.21 -12.93 16.04
C LYS A 282 11.36 -12.10 15.48
N GLU A 283 11.22 -11.54 14.28
CA GLU A 283 12.23 -10.67 13.68
C GLU A 283 12.23 -9.27 14.31
N ILE A 284 11.10 -8.85 14.89
CA ILE A 284 10.89 -7.48 15.37
C ILE A 284 10.68 -7.37 16.90
N PHE A 285 10.23 -8.44 17.56
CA PHE A 285 10.02 -8.47 19.00
C PHE A 285 11.15 -9.21 19.71
N ASP A 286 11.46 -8.76 20.92
CA ASP A 286 12.33 -9.50 21.82
C ASP A 286 11.74 -10.88 22.13
N GLU A 287 12.62 -11.87 22.16
CA GLU A 287 12.31 -13.26 22.47
C GLU A 287 12.28 -13.50 24.00
N TYR A 288 11.22 -14.15 24.48
CA TYR A 288 10.99 -14.48 25.87
C TYR A 288 10.94 -15.99 26.07
N GLU A 289 11.65 -16.48 27.07
CA GLU A 289 11.73 -17.89 27.41
C GLU A 289 10.72 -18.27 28.50
N VAL A 290 9.93 -19.31 28.24
CA VAL A 290 9.05 -19.94 29.22
C VAL A 290 9.24 -21.45 29.14
N GLY A 291 9.78 -22.04 30.20
CA GLY A 291 10.12 -23.48 30.21
C GLY A 291 11.27 -23.78 29.24
N GLU A 292 11.00 -24.58 28.22
CA GLU A 292 11.95 -24.91 27.14
C GLU A 292 11.62 -24.18 25.82
N ASN A 293 10.59 -23.33 25.83
CA ASN A 293 10.05 -22.69 24.64
C ASN A 293 10.42 -21.21 24.60
N ASN A 294 10.59 -20.70 23.38
CA ASN A 294 10.89 -19.30 23.14
C ASN A 294 9.90 -18.68 22.15
N GLY A 295 9.32 -17.55 22.56
CA GLY A 295 8.26 -16.87 21.85
C GLY A 295 8.16 -15.39 22.18
N ILE A 296 7.08 -14.80 21.69
CA ILE A 296 6.79 -13.38 21.86
C ILE A 296 5.89 -13.24 23.08
N ASN A 297 6.20 -12.28 23.95
CA ASN A 297 5.39 -12.03 25.14
C ASN A 297 3.97 -11.59 24.75
N LEU A 298 2.96 -12.26 25.34
CA LEU A 298 1.56 -12.00 25.01
C LEU A 298 1.10 -10.60 25.48
N GLN A 299 1.58 -10.11 26.62
CA GLN A 299 1.26 -8.76 27.09
C GLN A 299 1.79 -7.69 26.14
N VAL A 300 3.06 -7.83 25.72
CA VAL A 300 3.67 -6.93 24.73
C VAL A 300 2.85 -6.92 23.44
N LEU A 301 2.45 -8.10 22.94
CA LEU A 301 1.66 -8.21 21.72
C LEU A 301 0.31 -7.48 21.83
N VAL A 302 -0.43 -7.68 22.93
CA VAL A 302 -1.75 -7.02 23.09
C VAL A 302 -1.63 -5.51 23.27
N GLU A 303 -0.54 -5.03 23.87
CA GLU A 303 -0.28 -3.60 24.06
C GLU A 303 0.15 -2.93 22.76
N GLU A 304 1.10 -3.52 22.03
CA GLU A 304 1.65 -2.96 20.79
C GLU A 304 0.57 -2.79 19.72
N TYR A 305 -0.29 -3.81 19.57
CA TYR A 305 -1.35 -3.78 18.57
C TYR A 305 -2.69 -3.26 19.10
N GLY A 306 -2.74 -2.74 20.34
CA GLY A 306 -3.92 -2.06 20.85
C GLY A 306 -5.15 -2.95 21.02
N LEU A 307 -4.97 -4.22 21.42
CA LEU A 307 -6.10 -5.06 21.83
C LEU A 307 -6.79 -4.43 23.04
N LYS A 308 -8.10 -4.31 22.96
CA LYS A 308 -8.93 -3.68 23.99
C LYS A 308 -8.56 -4.18 25.39
N LYS A 309 -8.37 -3.24 26.31
CA LYS A 309 -8.04 -3.53 27.70
C LYS A 309 -9.22 -4.20 28.39
N ALA A 310 -8.96 -5.31 29.06
CA ALA A 310 -9.92 -6.05 29.87
C ALA A 310 -9.22 -6.72 31.05
N ASP A 311 -9.97 -7.04 32.11
CA ASP A 311 -9.42 -7.76 33.27
C ASP A 311 -8.99 -9.18 32.89
N LYS A 312 -9.65 -9.76 31.89
CA LYS A 312 -9.42 -11.11 31.40
C LYS A 312 -9.43 -11.20 29.88
N TYR A 313 -8.73 -12.21 29.39
CA TYR A 313 -8.62 -12.56 28.00
C TYR A 313 -8.94 -14.04 27.80
N LEU A 314 -9.63 -14.35 26.72
CA LEU A 314 -9.84 -15.71 26.23
C LEU A 314 -8.82 -16.02 25.16
N LEU A 315 -8.06 -17.10 25.38
CA LEU A 315 -7.26 -17.76 24.37
C LEU A 315 -8.02 -18.98 23.88
N GLU A 316 -8.20 -19.13 22.58
CA GLU A 316 -8.98 -20.23 21.98
C GLU A 316 -8.18 -20.92 20.87
N ALA A 317 -8.18 -22.25 20.89
CA ALA A 317 -7.58 -23.12 19.89
C ALA A 317 -8.53 -23.38 18.72
N ALA A 318 -7.99 -23.84 17.59
CA ALA A 318 -8.79 -24.25 16.43
C ALA A 318 -9.77 -25.41 16.74
N ASP A 319 -9.43 -26.28 17.70
CA ASP A 319 -10.30 -27.40 18.12
C ASP A 319 -11.40 -27.00 19.13
N GLY A 320 -11.47 -25.71 19.49
CA GLY A 320 -12.42 -25.15 20.45
C GLY A 320 -12.01 -25.25 21.91
N PHE A 321 -10.85 -25.84 22.22
CA PHE A 321 -10.26 -25.72 23.55
C PHE A 321 -9.98 -24.24 23.86
N SER A 322 -10.24 -23.80 25.10
CA SER A 322 -9.98 -22.43 25.49
C SER A 322 -9.51 -22.32 26.94
N ALA A 323 -8.75 -21.26 27.20
CA ALA A 323 -8.29 -20.87 28.51
C ALA A 323 -8.55 -19.38 28.75
N GLU A 324 -8.95 -19.04 29.98
CA GLU A 324 -9.03 -17.66 30.44
C GLU A 324 -7.77 -17.30 31.21
N VAL A 325 -7.23 -16.12 30.94
CA VAL A 325 -6.07 -15.56 31.66
C VAL A 325 -6.37 -14.12 32.06
N THR A 326 -5.82 -13.68 33.18
CA THR A 326 -5.92 -12.26 33.57
C THR A 326 -4.96 -11.41 32.74
N TYR A 327 -5.18 -10.10 32.71
CA TYR A 327 -4.22 -9.17 32.10
C TYR A 327 -2.82 -9.30 32.73
N GLU A 328 -2.75 -9.46 34.05
CA GLU A 328 -1.49 -9.62 34.78
C GLU A 328 -0.77 -10.91 34.38
N ASP A 329 -1.52 -12.00 34.16
CA ASP A 329 -0.98 -13.29 33.77
C ASP A 329 -0.36 -13.30 32.37
N LEU A 330 -0.84 -12.44 31.45
CA LEU A 330 -0.27 -12.28 30.11
C LEU A 330 1.22 -11.92 30.15
N ALA A 331 1.67 -11.21 31.19
CA ALA A 331 3.07 -10.83 31.38
C ALA A 331 4.01 -12.04 31.51
N SER A 332 3.48 -13.17 31.99
CA SER A 332 4.21 -14.43 32.14
C SER A 332 4.01 -15.42 30.98
N GLY A 333 3.24 -15.00 29.96
CA GLY A 333 2.84 -15.83 28.84
C GLY A 333 3.58 -15.48 27.55
N ILE A 334 3.87 -16.50 26.76
CA ILE A 334 4.40 -16.35 25.40
C ILE A 334 3.46 -16.97 24.37
N VAL A 335 3.54 -16.46 23.14
CA VAL A 335 3.06 -17.14 21.93
C VAL A 335 4.25 -17.57 21.07
N TYR A 336 4.24 -18.80 20.58
CA TYR A 336 5.33 -19.37 19.80
C TYR A 336 4.84 -20.39 18.78
N ILE A 337 5.71 -20.75 17.84
CA ILE A 337 5.47 -21.84 16.89
C ILE A 337 6.20 -23.08 17.40
N ARG A 338 5.46 -24.18 17.56
CA ARG A 338 6.00 -25.49 17.96
C ARG A 338 6.76 -26.14 16.81
N GLU A 339 7.56 -27.16 17.10
CA GLU A 339 8.18 -28.01 16.06
C GLU A 339 7.16 -28.63 15.08
N SER A 340 5.91 -28.86 15.55
CA SER A 340 4.79 -29.32 14.73
C SER A 340 4.22 -28.25 13.78
N LYS A 341 4.77 -27.03 13.78
CA LYS A 341 4.28 -25.83 13.07
C LYS A 341 2.95 -25.28 13.58
N GLU A 342 2.45 -25.77 14.70
CA GLU A 342 1.26 -25.24 15.36
C GLU A 342 1.64 -24.02 16.21
N VAL A 343 0.81 -22.98 16.18
CA VAL A 343 0.91 -21.86 17.13
C VAL A 343 0.48 -22.34 18.51
N ALA A 344 1.17 -21.93 19.56
CA ALA A 344 0.80 -22.27 20.92
C ALA A 344 1.10 -21.14 21.90
N SER A 345 0.44 -21.19 23.06
CA SER A 345 0.78 -20.37 24.22
C SER A 345 1.29 -21.22 25.37
N GLU A 346 2.15 -20.61 26.18
CA GLU A 346 2.64 -21.19 27.43
C GLU A 346 2.89 -20.10 28.46
N PHE A 347 2.79 -20.46 29.74
CA PHE A 347 2.86 -19.54 30.88
C PHE A 347 3.71 -20.19 31.99
N ASP A 348 4.60 -19.43 32.61
CA ASP A 348 5.59 -19.97 33.57
C ASP A 348 4.93 -20.51 34.87
N PHE A 349 4.05 -19.70 35.48
CA PHE A 349 3.50 -20.00 36.81
C PHE A 349 2.04 -20.46 36.81
N LEU A 350 1.44 -20.67 35.64
CA LEU A 350 0.04 -21.08 35.52
C LEU A 350 -0.10 -22.60 35.37
N PRO A 351 -1.26 -23.16 35.76
CA PRO A 351 -1.58 -24.56 35.49
C PRO A 351 -1.39 -24.92 34.01
N ARG A 352 -0.93 -26.15 33.74
CA ARG A 352 -0.70 -26.62 32.36
C ARG A 352 -1.93 -26.57 31.45
N ASN A 353 -3.14 -26.61 32.02
CA ASN A 353 -4.39 -26.48 31.27
C ASN A 353 -4.73 -25.02 30.90
N THR A 354 -3.83 -24.07 31.19
CA THR A 354 -3.91 -22.69 30.70
C THR A 354 -3.13 -22.52 29.38
N ALA A 355 -2.17 -23.40 29.09
CA ALA A 355 -1.48 -23.44 27.81
C ALA A 355 -2.44 -23.91 26.71
N VAL A 356 -2.52 -23.14 25.62
CA VAL A 356 -3.38 -23.43 24.46
C VAL A 356 -2.51 -23.86 23.29
N ARG A 357 -2.76 -25.07 22.76
CA ARG A 357 -2.13 -25.57 21.53
C ARG A 357 -3.03 -25.26 20.35
N ASP A 358 -2.42 -25.08 19.17
CA ASP A 358 -3.09 -24.63 17.97
C ASP A 358 -3.91 -23.35 18.21
N LEU A 359 -3.26 -22.41 18.89
CA LEU A 359 -3.85 -21.15 19.34
C LEU A 359 -4.32 -20.34 18.13
N LEU A 360 -5.63 -20.19 18.00
CA LEU A 360 -6.26 -19.50 16.88
C LEU A 360 -6.36 -17.99 17.14
N PHE A 361 -6.76 -17.60 18.36
CA PHE A 361 -6.89 -16.19 18.71
C PHE A 361 -6.80 -15.90 20.22
N ILE A 362 -6.57 -14.63 20.52
CA ILE A 362 -6.77 -13.99 21.82
C ILE A 362 -7.81 -12.86 21.69
N LYS A 363 -8.71 -12.73 22.68
CA LYS A 363 -9.68 -11.63 22.76
C LYS A 363 -9.98 -11.23 24.21
N PRO A 364 -10.30 -9.95 24.49
CA PRO A 364 -10.85 -9.54 25.77
C PRO A 364 -12.19 -10.24 26.07
N ILE A 365 -12.45 -10.51 27.34
CA ILE A 365 -13.76 -10.95 27.85
C ILE A 365 -14.15 -10.09 29.06
N ASN A 366 -15.45 -9.81 29.18
CA ASN A 366 -16.01 -9.04 30.29
C ASN A 366 -16.41 -9.96 31.46
#